data_AF-A0A966Q6J0-F1
#
_entry.id   AF-A0A966Q6J0-F1
#
_cell.length_a   1.000
_cell.length_b   1.000
_cell.length_c   1.000
_cell.angle_alpha   90.00
_cell.angle_beta   90.00
_cell.angle_gamma   90.00
#
_symmetry.space_group_name_H-M   'P 1'
#
loop_
_entity.id
_entity.type
_entity.pdbx_description
1 polymer ?
#
loop_
_entity_poly.entity_id
_entity_poly.type
_entity_poly.pdbx_seq_one_letter_code
_entity_poly.pdbx_strand_id
1 'polypeptide(L)'
;MSRPKPQVLLEITNKQTYKSEQVLASEGIWAIFLDNKPVNLKTTSMLAQYSGPKYKKSSFSNPGHAINLCKKLNAQFKTNRFSVVLMNSGTTVYPTK
;
A
#
# COMPACT_ATOMS: atom_id res chain seq x y z
N MET A 1 21.11 7.17 5.19
CA MET A 1 20.83 7.76 3.87
C MET A 1 19.61 8.66 4.01
N SER A 2 19.77 9.98 3.84
CA SER A 2 18.62 10.89 3.79
C SER A 2 17.73 10.47 2.62
N ARG A 3 16.41 10.41 2.87
CA ARG A 3 15.45 10.11 1.81
C ARG A 3 15.52 11.27 0.79
N PRO A 4 15.62 11.00 -0.52
CA PRO A 4 15.56 12.07 -1.51
C PRO A 4 14.26 12.86 -1.34
N LYS A 5 14.32 14.17 -1.58
CA LYS A 5 13.14 15.04 -1.49
C LYS A 5 12.08 14.54 -2.49
N PRO A 6 10.85 14.24 -2.06
CA PRO A 6 9.82 13.76 -2.97
C PRO A 6 9.38 14.88 -3.92
N GLN A 7 8.99 14.50 -5.14
CA GLN A 7 8.36 15.41 -6.09
C GLN A 7 6.91 15.64 -5.67
N VAL A 8 6.54 16.89 -5.39
CA VAL A 8 5.17 17.31 -5.07
C VAL A 8 4.43 17.58 -6.37
N LEU A 9 3.26 16.96 -6.55
CA LEU A 9 2.40 17.10 -7.73
C LEU A 9 1.30 18.14 -7.51
N LEU A 10 0.68 18.12 -6.32
CA LEU A 10 -0.38 19.04 -5.92
C LEU A 10 -0.15 19.43 -4.46
N GLU A 11 -0.47 20.67 -4.11
CA GLU A 11 -0.44 21.16 -2.74
C GLU A 11 -1.64 22.08 -2.48
N ILE A 12 -2.29 21.88 -1.34
CA ILE A 12 -3.33 22.78 -0.83
C ILE A 12 -2.96 23.16 0.60
N THR A 13 -2.86 24.46 0.87
CA THR A 13 -2.58 24.99 2.20
C THR A 13 -3.83 25.60 2.81
N ASN A 14 -4.26 25.09 3.96
CA ASN A 14 -5.33 25.68 4.74
C ASN A 14 -4.78 26.88 5.53
N LYS A 15 -5.21 28.10 5.19
CA LYS A 15 -4.75 29.35 5.81
C LYS A 15 -5.17 29.52 7.28
N GLN A 16 -6.20 28.81 7.74
CA GLN A 16 -6.66 28.88 9.13
C GLN A 16 -5.85 27.96 10.04
N THR A 17 -5.52 26.76 9.57
CA THR A 17 -4.76 25.77 10.35
C THR A 17 -3.26 25.76 10.03
N TYR A 18 -2.84 26.49 8.99
CA TYR A 18 -1.48 26.51 8.45
C TYR A 18 -0.94 25.12 8.07
N LYS A 19 -1.82 24.17 7.76
CA LYS A 19 -1.46 22.82 7.31
C LYS A 19 -1.51 22.74 5.78
N SER A 20 -0.47 22.16 5.19
CA SER A 20 -0.44 21.77 3.77
C SER A 20 -0.75 20.30 3.60
N GLU A 21 -1.67 19.97 2.69
CA GLU A 21 -1.84 18.64 2.14
C GLU A 21 -1.12 18.55 0.80
N GLN A 22 -0.26 17.56 0.64
CA GLN A 22 0.57 17.38 -0.56
C GLN A 22 0.33 16.01 -1.20
N VAL A 23 0.16 15.99 -2.52
CA VAL A 23 0.18 14.78 -3.33
C VAL A 23 1.60 14.57 -3.84
N LEU A 24 2.19 13.42 -3.55
CA LEU A 24 3.57 13.11 -3.90
C LEU A 24 3.63 12.10 -5.04
N ALA A 25 4.57 12.29 -5.97
CA ALA A 25 4.87 11.33 -7.00
C ALA A 25 5.46 10.05 -6.39
N SER A 26 5.18 8.92 -7.02
CA SER A 26 5.78 7.62 -6.70
C SER A 26 6.13 6.91 -8.00
N GLU A 27 7.22 6.15 -8.02
CA GLU A 27 7.67 5.40 -9.20
C GLU A 27 6.70 4.27 -9.58
N GLY A 28 5.85 3.85 -8.64
CA GLY A 28 4.85 2.83 -8.87
C GLY A 28 4.22 2.36 -7.57
N ILE A 29 3.48 1.26 -7.66
CA ILE A 29 2.86 0.62 -6.51
C ILE A 29 3.51 -0.73 -6.28
N TRP A 30 4.02 -0.96 -5.09
CA TRP A 30 4.51 -2.26 -4.64
C TRP A 30 3.38 -2.98 -3.91
N ALA A 31 2.89 -4.05 -4.50
CA ALA A 31 1.77 -4.82 -3.97
C ALA A 31 2.22 -6.23 -3.57
N ILE A 32 1.60 -6.77 -2.53
CA ILE A 32 1.82 -8.14 -2.09
C ILE A 32 1.01 -9.09 -2.97
N PHE A 33 1.67 -10.12 -3.45
CA PHE A 33 1.08 -11.21 -4.22
C PHE A 33 1.28 -12.53 -3.48
N LEU A 34 0.35 -13.45 -3.64
CA LEU A 34 0.48 -14.85 -3.24
C LEU A 34 0.33 -15.70 -4.50
N ASP A 35 1.35 -16.46 -4.87
CA ASP A 35 1.39 -17.26 -6.11
C ASP A 35 0.99 -16.47 -7.36
N ASN A 36 1.61 -15.30 -7.54
CA ASN A 36 1.34 -14.41 -8.66
C ASN A 36 -0.11 -13.88 -8.74
N LYS A 37 -0.86 -13.90 -7.63
CA LYS A 37 -2.18 -13.26 -7.53
C LYS A 37 -2.16 -12.11 -6.52
N PRO A 38 -2.76 -10.94 -6.84
CA PRO A 38 -2.86 -9.84 -5.89
C PRO A 38 -3.77 -10.24 -4.71
N VAL A 39 -3.43 -9.81 -3.50
CA VAL A 39 -4.19 -10.19 -2.29
C VAL A 39 -4.64 -9.00 -1.46
N ASN A 40 -5.74 -9.20 -0.72
CA ASN A 40 -6.16 -8.35 0.38
C ASN A 40 -5.98 -9.07 1.71
N LEU A 41 -5.74 -8.31 2.78
CA LEU A 41 -5.52 -8.87 4.11
C LEU A 41 -6.70 -8.51 5.01
N LYS A 42 -7.23 -9.49 5.74
CA LYS A 42 -8.25 -9.29 6.77
C LYS A 42 -7.72 -9.78 8.11
N THR A 43 -8.21 -9.21 9.20
CA THR A 43 -7.96 -9.75 10.54
C THR A 43 -9.30 -9.88 11.25
N THR A 44 -9.59 -11.10 11.69
CA THR A 44 -10.79 -11.48 12.41
C THR A 44 -10.39 -11.96 13.79
N SER A 45 -11.24 -11.72 14.79
CA SER A 45 -11.09 -12.31 16.12
C SER A 45 -12.05 -13.48 16.25
N MET A 46 -11.61 -14.58 16.84
CA MET A 46 -12.50 -15.71 17.17
C MET A 46 -13.53 -15.34 18.26
N LEU A 47 -13.18 -14.38 19.13
CA LEU A 47 -14.00 -13.93 20.26
C LEU A 47 -14.95 -12.79 19.88
N ALA A 48 -14.62 -12.03 18.84
CA ALA A 48 -15.41 -10.92 18.35
C ALA A 48 -15.64 -11.08 16.85
N GLN A 49 -16.79 -11.63 16.46
CA GLN A 49 -17.15 -11.89 15.06
C GLN A 49 -17.43 -10.60 14.27
N TYR A 50 -17.66 -9.48 14.95
CA TYR A 50 -17.99 -8.20 14.33
C TYR A 50 -16.75 -7.34 14.06
N SER A 51 -15.82 -7.85 13.26
CA SER A 51 -14.94 -6.96 12.51
C SER A 51 -15.70 -6.53 11.25
N GLY A 52 -16.05 -5.25 11.12
CA GLY A 52 -16.58 -4.72 9.86
C GLY A 52 -15.68 -5.03 8.66
N PRO A 53 -16.11 -4.78 7.41
CA PRO A 53 -15.43 -5.20 6.18
C PRO A 53 -14.09 -4.49 5.89
N LYS A 54 -13.36 -4.05 6.93
CA LYS A 54 -12.12 -3.30 6.82
C LYS A 54 -10.95 -4.21 6.48
N TYR A 55 -10.47 -4.11 5.24
CA TYR A 55 -9.24 -4.75 4.80
C TYR A 55 -8.01 -3.92 5.21
N LYS A 56 -6.92 -4.62 5.50
CA LYS A 56 -5.60 -4.02 5.72
C LYS A 56 -4.94 -3.73 4.36
N LYS A 57 -4.15 -2.67 4.31
CA LYS A 57 -3.37 -2.30 3.12
C LYS A 57 -2.38 -3.41 2.74
N SER A 58 -2.39 -3.79 1.46
CA SER A 58 -1.46 -4.74 0.84
C SER A 58 -0.64 -4.12 -0.29
N SER A 59 -0.84 -2.83 -0.56
CA SER A 59 -0.14 -2.06 -1.58
C SER A 59 0.45 -0.77 -1.01
N PHE A 60 1.65 -0.41 -1.47
CA PHE A 60 2.43 0.71 -0.94
C PHE A 60 3.10 1.49 -2.06
N SER A 61 3.26 2.79 -1.90
CA SER A 61 4.05 3.67 -2.76
C SER A 61 5.55 3.65 -2.44
N ASN A 62 5.99 2.76 -1.56
CA ASN A 62 7.40 2.57 -1.20
C ASN A 62 7.73 1.08 -1.04
N PRO A 63 8.85 0.61 -1.64
CA PRO A 63 9.23 -0.81 -1.63
C PRO A 63 9.52 -1.34 -0.22
N GLY A 64 10.13 -0.54 0.65
CA GLY A 64 10.55 -0.99 1.98
C GLY A 64 9.37 -1.47 2.84
N HIS A 65 8.24 -0.77 2.79
CA HIS A 65 7.04 -1.19 3.50
C HIS A 65 6.46 -2.50 2.94
N ALA A 66 6.40 -2.63 1.61
CA ALA A 66 5.94 -3.85 0.96
C ALA A 66 6.85 -5.05 1.28
N ILE A 67 8.17 -4.88 1.20
CA ILE A 67 9.15 -5.93 1.51
C ILE A 67 9.04 -6.38 2.97
N ASN A 68 8.92 -5.44 3.91
CA ASN A 68 8.78 -5.77 5.33
C ASN A 68 7.48 -6.54 5.61
N LEU A 69 6.36 -6.14 4.98
CA LEU A 69 5.10 -6.87 5.09
C LEU A 69 5.23 -8.28 4.48
N CYS A 70 5.82 -8.40 3.29
CA CYS A 70 6.05 -9.68 2.61
C CYS A 70 6.85 -10.65 3.50
N LYS A 71 7.98 -10.19 4.06
CA LYS A 71 8.81 -10.97 4.99
C LYS A 71 8.02 -11.43 6.21
N LYS A 72 7.21 -10.53 6.80
CA LYS A 72 6.35 -10.86 7.94
C LYS A 72 5.32 -11.93 7.59
N LEU A 73 4.68 -11.84 6.43
CA LEU A 73 3.68 -12.82 5.97
C LEU A 73 4.32 -14.18 5.70
N ASN A 74 5.44 -14.21 4.98
CA ASN A 74 6.20 -15.44 4.74
C ASN A 74 6.61 -16.12 6.06
N ALA A 75 7.09 -15.35 7.05
CA ALA A 75 7.41 -15.88 8.37
C ALA A 75 6.16 -16.37 9.14
N GLN A 76 5.08 -15.59 9.13
CA GLN A 76 3.83 -15.91 9.85
C GLN A 76 3.16 -17.18 9.32
N PHE A 77 3.13 -17.36 8.00
CA PHE A 77 2.49 -18.51 7.35
C PHE A 77 3.48 -19.64 7.02
N LYS A 78 4.73 -19.52 7.46
CA LYS A 78 5.82 -20.50 7.21
C LYS A 78 5.91 -20.89 5.73
N THR A 79 5.94 -19.89 4.86
CA THR A 79 5.92 -20.05 3.40
C THR A 79 6.86 -19.07 2.74
N ASN A 80 7.17 -19.29 1.47
CA ASN A 80 7.91 -18.38 0.58
C ASN A 80 7.06 -17.95 -0.63
N ARG A 81 5.75 -18.22 -0.60
CA ARG A 81 4.81 -17.97 -1.69
C ARG A 81 4.38 -16.50 -1.79
N PHE A 82 4.59 -15.71 -0.74
CA PHE A 82 4.37 -14.26 -0.83
C PHE A 82 5.53 -13.58 -1.55
N SER A 83 5.18 -12.70 -2.48
CA SER A 83 6.11 -11.89 -3.25
C SER A 83 5.67 -10.43 -3.27
N VAL A 84 6.60 -9.54 -3.63
CA VAL A 84 6.31 -8.12 -3.89
C VAL A 84 6.41 -7.88 -5.38
N VAL A 85 5.35 -7.36 -5.98
CA VAL A 85 5.30 -7.02 -7.41
C VAL A 85 5.25 -5.51 -7.56
N LEU A 86 6.14 -4.96 -8.40
CA LEU A 86 6.11 -3.56 -8.81
C LEU A 86 5.08 -3.40 -9.94
N MET A 87 4.11 -2.52 -9.71
CA MET A 87 3.10 -2.11 -10.68
C MET A 87 3.37 -0.66 -11.05
N ASN A 88 4.02 -0.44 -12.19
CA ASN A 88 4.33 0.89 -12.75
C ASN A 88 3.45 1.25 -13.97
N SER A 89 2.66 0.29 -14.46
CA SER A 89 1.68 0.48 -15.52
C SER A 89 0.34 -0.10 -15.10
N GLY A 90 -0.75 0.49 -15.58
CA GLY A 90 -2.10 0.02 -15.31
C GLY A 90 -3.10 0.65 -16.26
N THR A 91 -4.33 0.15 -16.22
CA THR A 91 -5.44 0.69 -17.00
C THR A 91 -6.23 1.66 -16.13
N THR A 92 -6.49 2.86 -16.64
CA THR A 92 -7.40 3.80 -15.98
C THR A 92 -8.82 3.25 -16.10
N VAL A 93 -9.35 2.78 -14.97
CA VAL A 93 -10.73 2.26 -14.88
C VAL A 93 -11.74 3.31 -14.42
N TYR A 94 -11.26 4.42 -13.85
CA TYR A 94 -12.08 5.53 -13.36
C TYR A 94 -11.29 6.85 -13.37
N PRO A 95 -11.91 8.00 -13.68
CA PRO A 95 -13.24 8.13 -14.26
C PRO A 95 -13.27 7.53 -15.68
N THR A 96 -14.30 6.75 -16.01
CA THR A 96 -14.60 6.41 -17.41
C THR A 96 -14.90 7.73 -18.12
N LYS A 97 -14.04 8.10 -19.07
CA LYS A 97 -14.30 9.25 -19.96
C LYS A 97 -15.65 9.11 -20.65
#